data_AF-A0A0G1DTU2-F1
#
_entry.id   AF-A0A0G1DTU2-F1
#
_cell.length_a   1.000
_cell.length_b   1.000
_cell.length_c   1.000
_cell.angle_alpha   90.00
_cell.angle_beta   90.00
_cell.angle_gamma   90.00
#
_symmetry.space_group_name_H-M   'P 1'
#
loop_
_entity.id
_entity.type
_entity.pdbx_description
1 polymer ?
#
loop_
_entity_poly.entity_id
_entity_poly.type
_entity_poly.pdbx_seq_one_letter_code
_entity_poly.pdbx_strand_id
1 'polypeptide(L)'
;MSSLLLSGVSITRAAEITEDVVQNIYYKKVLREAREVVEKGASFSKVFEANPKLYPVMMSEMIEVGEETGKLSDMLLQIALFYEEEIENKTKNLSTIIEPILMIFIGAAVGFFAISMISPLYSILGSI
;
A
#
# COMPACT_ATOMS: atom_id res chain seq x y z
N MET A 1 9.49 -10.45 -5.30
CA MET A 1 9.43 -11.52 -6.33
C MET A 1 10.30 -11.22 -7.55
N SER A 2 10.26 -10.00 -8.15
CA SER A 2 11.12 -9.61 -9.29
C SER A 2 12.60 -9.93 -9.09
N SER A 3 13.17 -9.58 -7.92
CA SER A 3 14.57 -9.87 -7.59
C SER A 3 14.92 -11.36 -7.62
N LEU A 4 13.99 -12.24 -7.22
CA LEU A 4 14.18 -13.69 -7.25
C LEU A 4 14.18 -14.20 -8.69
N LEU A 5 13.23 -13.73 -9.51
CA LEU A 5 13.16 -14.10 -10.92
C LEU A 5 14.38 -13.62 -11.71
N LEU A 6 14.84 -12.38 -11.47
CA LEU A 6 16.07 -11.84 -12.05
C LEU A 6 17.31 -12.64 -11.62
N SER A 7 17.28 -13.27 -10.44
CA SER A 7 18.32 -14.17 -9.96
C SER A 7 18.23 -15.60 -10.52
N GLY A 8 17.30 -15.85 -11.46
CA GLY A 8 17.10 -17.16 -12.10
C GLY A 8 16.26 -18.15 -11.29
N VAL A 9 15.61 -17.72 -10.21
CA VAL A 9 14.69 -18.58 -9.44
C VAL A 9 13.42 -18.82 -10.25
N SER A 10 12.91 -20.05 -10.26
CA SER A 10 11.65 -20.37 -10.95
C SER A 10 10.47 -19.60 -10.36
N ILE A 11 9.45 -19.33 -11.17
CA ILE A 11 8.25 -18.59 -10.75
C ILE A 11 7.52 -19.26 -9.58
N THR A 12 7.41 -20.59 -9.57
CA THR A 12 6.76 -21.35 -8.50
C THR A 12 7.52 -21.20 -7.18
N ARG A 13 8.85 -21.29 -7.21
CA ARG A 13 9.70 -21.12 -6.03
C ARG A 13 9.74 -19.66 -5.56
N ALA A 14 9.75 -18.70 -6.49
CA ALA A 14 9.70 -17.28 -6.16
C ALA A 14 8.35 -16.90 -5.52
N ALA A 15 7.25 -17.49 -5.97
CA ALA A 15 5.92 -17.32 -5.38
C ALA A 15 5.85 -17.91 -3.97
N GLU A 16 6.39 -19.12 -3.77
CA GLU A 16 6.48 -19.78 -2.45
C GLU A 16 7.30 -18.95 -1.46
N ILE A 17 8.51 -18.51 -1.83
CA ILE A 17 9.34 -17.67 -0.96
C ILE A 17 8.61 -16.35 -0.62
N THR A 18 7.91 -15.76 -1.59
CA THR A 18 7.14 -14.54 -1.37
C THR A 18 5.95 -14.80 -0.43
N GLU A 19 5.26 -15.93 -0.57
CA GLU A 19 4.17 -16.37 0.32
C GLU A 19 4.64 -16.49 1.77
N ASP A 20 5.82 -17.06 2.00
CA ASP A 20 6.37 -17.27 3.35
C ASP A 20 6.65 -15.95 4.07
N VAL A 21 7.14 -14.94 3.33
CA VAL A 21 7.56 -13.64 3.87
C VAL A 21 6.41 -12.65 4.05
N VAL A 22 5.40 -12.68 3.18
CA VAL A 22 4.22 -11.81 3.29
C VAL A 22 3.53 -12.06 4.65
N GLN A 23 3.07 -11.02 5.35
CA GLN A 23 2.41 -11.23 6.65
C GLN A 23 0.90 -11.38 6.55
N ASN A 24 0.28 -10.81 5.50
CA ASN A 24 -1.16 -10.79 5.36
C ASN A 24 -1.70 -12.10 4.74
N ILE A 25 -2.61 -12.76 5.47
CA ILE A 25 -3.19 -14.06 5.11
C ILE A 25 -3.94 -14.01 3.76
N TYR A 26 -4.60 -12.90 3.43
CA TYR A 26 -5.32 -12.75 2.17
C TYR A 26 -4.36 -12.75 0.97
N TYR A 27 -3.25 -12.01 1.06
CA TYR A 27 -2.21 -12.00 0.03
C TYR A 27 -1.49 -13.35 -0.07
N LYS A 28 -1.23 -14.02 1.07
CA LYS A 28 -0.69 -15.39 1.07
C LYS A 28 -1.56 -16.36 0.28
N LYS A 29 -2.88 -16.30 0.51
CA LYS A 29 -3.83 -17.20 -0.16
C LYS A 29 -3.77 -17.06 -1.68
N VAL A 30 -3.72 -15.82 -2.17
CA VAL A 30 -3.64 -15.56 -3.62
C VAL A 30 -2.29 -16.02 -4.19
N LEU A 31 -1.18 -15.79 -3.50
CA LEU A 31 0.14 -16.29 -3.93
C LEU A 31 0.22 -17.82 -3.99
N ARG A 32 -0.40 -18.49 -3.02
CA ARG A 32 -0.50 -19.96 -3.00
C ARG A 32 -1.32 -20.48 -4.17
N GLU A 33 -2.47 -19.87 -4.43
CA GLU A 33 -3.31 -20.19 -5.58
C GLU A 33 -2.55 -19.96 -6.89
N ALA A 34 -1.81 -18.86 -7.00
CA ALA A 34 -1.00 -18.55 -8.17
C ALA A 34 0.09 -19.60 -8.42
N ARG A 35 0.74 -20.09 -7.35
CA ARG A 35 1.69 -21.21 -7.44
C ARG A 35 1.02 -22.48 -7.96
N GLU A 36 -0.11 -22.87 -7.38
CA GLU A 36 -0.84 -24.09 -7.76
C GLU A 36 -1.38 -24.04 -9.20
N VAL A 37 -1.80 -22.87 -9.67
CA VAL A 37 -2.30 -22.64 -11.03
C VAL A 37 -1.16 -22.76 -12.04
N VAL A 38 0.01 -22.19 -11.75
CA VAL A 38 1.18 -22.29 -12.62
C VAL A 38 1.73 -23.72 -12.68
N GLU A 39 1.74 -24.46 -11.57
CA GLU A 39 2.13 -25.88 -11.55
C GLU A 39 1.22 -26.75 -12.44
N LYS A 40 -0.05 -26.34 -12.63
CA LYS A 40 -1.02 -26.99 -13.53
C LYS A 40 -0.92 -26.50 -14.97
N GLY A 41 0.02 -25.60 -15.29
CA GLY A 41 0.23 -25.05 -16.63
C GLY A 41 -0.78 -23.97 -17.03
N ALA A 42 -1.50 -23.39 -16.06
CA ALA A 42 -2.37 -22.25 -16.30
C ALA A 42 -1.63 -20.92 -16.04
N SER A 43 -2.16 -19.84 -16.61
CA SER A 43 -1.54 -18.51 -16.55
C SER A 43 -1.55 -17.92 -15.14
N PHE A 44 -0.41 -17.33 -14.77
CA PHE A 44 -0.17 -16.65 -13.50
C PHE A 44 -1.03 -15.38 -13.37
N SER A 45 -1.21 -14.61 -14.44
CA SER A 45 -1.98 -13.35 -14.43
C SER A 45 -3.43 -13.52 -13.97
N LYS A 46 -4.08 -14.61 -14.39
CA LYS A 46 -5.50 -14.90 -14.10
C LYS A 46 -5.84 -14.94 -12.61
N VAL A 47 -4.90 -15.39 -11.78
CA VAL A 47 -5.12 -15.46 -10.33
C VAL A 47 -5.18 -14.07 -9.71
N PHE A 48 -4.37 -13.14 -10.22
CA PHE A 48 -4.40 -11.74 -9.78
C PHE A 48 -5.62 -11.00 -10.33
N GLU A 49 -5.98 -11.26 -11.59
CA GLU A 49 -7.19 -10.70 -12.24
C GLU A 49 -8.47 -11.06 -11.46
N ALA A 50 -8.56 -12.29 -10.94
CA ALA A 50 -9.69 -12.73 -10.11
C ALA A 50 -9.76 -12.05 -8.73
N ASN A 51 -8.72 -11.32 -8.31
CA ASN A 51 -8.59 -10.72 -6.98
C ASN A 51 -8.35 -9.18 -7.02
N PRO A 52 -9.19 -8.40 -7.74
CA PRO A 52 -8.94 -6.98 -8.02
C PRO A 52 -8.98 -6.06 -6.78
N LYS A 53 -9.55 -6.55 -5.67
CA LYS A 53 -9.60 -5.83 -4.38
C LYS A 53 -8.26 -5.83 -3.64
N LEU A 54 -7.42 -6.83 -3.91
CA LEU A 54 -6.12 -7.00 -3.25
C LEU A 54 -4.96 -6.66 -4.20
N TYR A 55 -5.12 -7.01 -5.47
CA TYR A 55 -4.15 -6.79 -6.53
C TYR A 55 -4.79 -5.92 -7.61
N PRO A 56 -4.28 -4.70 -7.87
CA PRO A 56 -4.89 -3.81 -8.86
C PRO A 56 -4.86 -4.40 -10.27
N VAL A 57 -5.84 -4.03 -11.10
CA VAL A 57 -5.99 -4.55 -12.47
C VAL A 57 -4.74 -4.32 -13.33
N MET A 58 -4.09 -3.17 -13.18
CA MET A 58 -2.83 -2.86 -13.87
C MET A 58 -1.74 -3.91 -13.59
N MET A 59 -1.69 -4.46 -12.38
CA MET A 59 -0.72 -5.49 -12.03
C MET A 59 -1.00 -6.79 -12.79
N SER A 60 -2.27 -7.23 -12.88
CA SER A 60 -2.61 -8.43 -13.65
C SER A 60 -2.33 -8.27 -15.14
N GLU A 61 -2.62 -7.10 -15.73
CA GLU A 61 -2.34 -6.81 -17.14
C GLU A 61 -0.83 -6.81 -17.44
N MET A 62 -0.03 -6.18 -16.58
CA MET A 62 1.43 -6.19 -16.75
C MET A 62 2.04 -7.58 -16.57
N ILE A 63 1.48 -8.39 -15.67
CA ILE A 63 1.88 -9.80 -15.53
C ILE A 63 1.53 -10.58 -16.79
N GLU A 64 0.33 -10.41 -17.34
CA GLU A 64 -0.11 -11.07 -18.57
C GLU A 64 0.82 -10.74 -19.74
N VAL A 65 1.11 -9.45 -19.97
CA VAL A 65 2.10 -9.02 -20.98
C VAL A 65 3.47 -9.65 -20.72
N GLY A 66 3.89 -9.74 -19.45
CA GLY A 66 5.13 -10.38 -19.05
C GLY A 66 5.17 -11.88 -19.34
N GLU A 67 4.06 -12.59 -19.13
CA GLU A 67 3.92 -14.01 -19.46
C GLU A 67 3.95 -14.24 -20.97
N GLU A 68 3.17 -13.46 -21.74
CA GLU A 68 3.08 -13.61 -23.20
C GLU A 68 4.41 -13.28 -23.92
N THR A 69 5.13 -12.27 -23.43
CA THR A 69 6.39 -11.83 -24.02
C THR A 69 7.62 -12.55 -23.44
N GLY A 70 7.43 -13.39 -22.42
CA GLY A 70 8.51 -14.05 -21.70
C GLY A 70 9.37 -13.09 -20.85
N LYS A 71 8.89 -11.87 -20.58
CA LYS A 71 9.58 -10.81 -19.83
C LYS A 71 8.96 -10.55 -18.46
N LEU A 72 8.46 -11.61 -17.82
CA LEU A 72 7.78 -11.50 -16.52
C LEU A 72 8.64 -10.86 -15.43
N SER A 73 9.95 -11.14 -15.41
CA SER A 73 10.89 -10.52 -14.46
C SER A 73 10.92 -9.00 -14.59
N ASP A 74 10.94 -8.50 -15.83
CA ASP A 74 11.03 -7.09 -16.14
C ASP A 74 9.71 -6.38 -15.82
N MET A 75 8.58 -6.99 -16.14
CA MET A 75 7.26 -6.45 -15.82
C MET A 75 7.02 -6.38 -14.31
N LEU A 76 7.40 -7.43 -13.56
CA LEU A 76 7.32 -7.40 -12.10
C LEU A 76 8.27 -6.36 -11.48
N LEU A 77 9.41 -6.07 -12.11
CA LEU A 77 10.29 -4.98 -11.68
C LEU A 77 9.63 -3.62 -11.92
N GLN A 78 9.01 -3.39 -13.08
CA GLN A 78 8.30 -2.14 -13.34
C GLN A 78 7.13 -1.94 -12.38
N ILE A 79 6.35 -2.99 -12.09
CA ILE A 79 5.30 -2.95 -11.06
C ILE A 79 5.88 -2.55 -9.71
N ALA A 80 7.00 -3.16 -9.31
CA ALA A 80 7.65 -2.86 -8.03
C ALA A 80 8.08 -1.39 -7.94
N LEU A 81 8.77 -0.87 -8.97
CA LEU A 81 9.23 0.52 -9.03
C LEU A 81 8.06 1.50 -9.01
N PHE A 82 7.00 1.23 -9.76
CA PHE A 82 5.80 2.07 -9.78
C PHE A 82 5.16 2.19 -8.38
N TYR A 83 4.93 1.06 -7.70
CA TYR A 83 4.31 1.09 -6.38
C TYR A 83 5.25 1.61 -5.29
N GLU A 84 6.56 1.43 -5.43
CA GLU A 84 7.55 2.05 -4.55
C GLU A 84 7.47 3.58 -4.63
N GLU A 85 7.47 4.13 -5.85
CA GLU A 85 7.31 5.57 -6.10
C GLU A 85 5.95 6.08 -5.60
N GLU A 86 4.85 5.34 -5.84
CA GLU A 86 3.52 5.73 -5.36
C GLU A 86 3.46 5.79 -3.82
N ILE A 87 4.06 4.81 -3.13
CA ILE A 87 4.12 4.77 -1.66
C ILE A 87 5.03 5.86 -1.11
N GLU A 88 6.17 6.13 -1.73
CA GLU A 88 7.07 7.23 -1.34
C GLU A 88 6.34 8.58 -1.43
N ASN A 89 5.66 8.83 -2.55
CA ASN A 89 4.88 10.06 -2.77
C ASN A 89 3.74 10.19 -1.75
N LYS A 90 2.99 9.11 -1.48
CA LYS A 90 1.94 9.12 -0.45
C LYS A 90 2.49 9.38 0.95
N THR A 91 3.63 8.78 1.30
CA THR A 91 4.27 8.95 2.61
C THR A 91 4.76 10.38 2.81
N LYS A 92 5.35 10.98 1.76
CA LYS A 92 5.76 12.39 1.75
C LYS A 92 4.56 13.32 1.96
N ASN A 93 3.48 13.10 1.20
CA ASN A 93 2.26 13.90 1.30
C ASN A 93 1.60 13.78 2.68
N LEU A 94 1.61 12.59 3.28
CA LEU A 94 1.08 12.38 4.63
C LEU A 94 1.82 13.24 5.66
N SER A 95 3.15 13.30 5.56
CA SER A 95 3.98 14.15 6.45
C SER A 95 3.61 15.64 6.32
N THR A 96 3.37 16.12 5.09
CA THR A 96 2.98 17.52 4.85
C THR A 96 1.58 17.86 5.39
N ILE A 97 0.66 16.89 5.44
CA ILE A 97 -0.71 17.11 5.96
C ILE A 97 -0.76 17.08 7.49
N ILE A 98 0.16 16.38 8.15
CA ILE A 98 0.21 16.30 9.62
C ILE A 98 0.44 17.68 10.26
N GLU A 99 1.30 18.52 9.67
CA GLU A 99 1.64 19.85 10.20
C GLU A 99 0.42 20.78 10.35
N PRO A 100 -0.41 21.05 9.31
CA PRO A 100 -1.59 21.90 9.45
C PRO A 100 -2.65 21.31 10.40
N ILE A 101 -2.78 19.97 10.47
CA ILE A 101 -3.69 19.33 11.43
C ILE A 101 -3.25 19.64 12.86
N LEU A 102 -1.95 19.55 13.15
CA LEU A 102 -1.40 19.90 14.47
C LEU A 102 -1.60 21.38 14.80
N MET A 103 -1.41 22.29 13.84
CA MET A 103 -1.66 23.72 14.05
C MET A 103 -3.13 23.99 14.43
N ILE A 104 -4.09 23.38 13.73
CA ILE A 104 -5.51 23.51 14.04
C ILE A 104 -5.81 22.96 15.43
N PHE A 105 -5.26 21.80 15.77
CA PHE A 105 -5.48 21.17 17.07
C PHE A 105 -4.92 22.02 18.23
N ILE A 106 -3.69 22.52 18.09
CA ILE A 106 -3.05 23.39 19.09
C ILE A 106 -3.82 24.71 19.19
N GLY A 107 -4.16 25.33 18.06
CA GLY A 107 -4.93 26.57 18.04
C GLY A 107 -6.30 26.44 18.70
N ALA A 108 -7.02 25.34 18.44
CA ALA A 108 -8.30 25.05 19.09
C ALA A 108 -8.14 24.83 20.60
N ALA A 109 -7.12 24.09 21.04
CA ALA A 109 -6.84 23.87 22.45
C ALA A 109 -6.53 25.20 23.17
N VAL A 110 -5.63 26.02 22.61
CA VAL A 110 -5.28 27.34 23.18
C VAL A 110 -6.50 28.26 23.22
N GLY A 111 -7.29 28.31 22.14
CA GLY A 111 -8.53 29.10 22.09
C GLY A 111 -9.55 28.66 23.14
N PHE A 112 -9.73 27.36 23.33
CA PHE A 112 -10.59 26.79 24.38
C PHE A 112 -10.13 27.19 25.78
N PHE A 113 -8.82 27.11 26.06
CA PHE A 113 -8.25 27.55 27.34
C PHE A 113 -8.45 29.05 27.58
N ALA A 114 -8.21 29.88 26.57
CA ALA A 114 -8.39 31.34 26.67
C ALA A 114 -9.84 31.70 27.00
N ILE A 115 -10.82 31.13 26.31
CA ILE A 115 -12.25 31.37 26.58
C ILE A 115 -12.62 30.93 27.99
N SER A 116 -12.15 29.75 28.42
CA SER A 116 -12.43 29.19 29.75
C SER A 116 -11.88 30.07 30.88
N MET A 117 -10.74 30.75 30.67
CA MET A 117 -10.16 31.68 31.63
C MET A 117 -10.81 33.07 31.61
N ILE A 118 -11.14 33.59 30.42
CA ILE A 118 -11.64 34.96 30.25
C ILE A 118 -13.14 35.06 30.61
N SER A 119 -13.93 34.01 30.36
CA SER A 119 -15.37 34.01 30.64
C SER A 119 -15.71 34.30 32.13
N PRO A 120 -15.06 33.67 33.12
CA PRO A 120 -15.25 34.01 34.54
C PRO A 120 -14.89 35.46 34.87
N LEU A 121 -13.82 35.99 34.27
CA LEU A 121 -13.38 37.36 34.51
C LEU A 121 -14.45 38.38 34.06
N TYR A 122 -15.06 38.17 32.90
CA TYR A 122 -16.17 39.02 32.44
C TYR A 122 -17.42 38.91 33.31
N SER A 123 -17.73 37.71 33.83
CA SER A 123 -18.85 37.52 34.76
C SER A 123 -18.66 38.34 36.05
N ILE A 124 -17.44 38.40 36.57
CA ILE A 124 -17.10 39.19 37.76
C ILE A 124 -17.15 40.70 37.46
N LEU A 125 -16.63 41.13 36.31
CA LEU A 125 -16.62 42.54 35.93
C LEU A 125 -18.01 43.10 35.57
N GLY A 126 -18.90 42.27 35.01
CA GLY A 126 -20.27 42.66 34.67
C GLY A 126 -21.28 42.56 35.83
N SER A 127 -20.85 42.03 36.99
CA SER A 127 -21.67 41.95 38.21
C SER A 127 -21.32 43.03 39.25
N ILE A 128 -20.48 44.00 38.88
CA ILE A 128 -20.20 45.26 39.59
C ILE A 128 -20.87 46.40 38.82
#